data_AF-T0LQQ6-F1
#
_entry.id   AF-T0LQQ6-F1
#
_cell.length_a   1.000
_cell.length_b   1.000
_cell.length_c   1.000
_cell.angle_alpha   90.00
_cell.angle_beta   90.00
_cell.angle_gamma   90.00
#
_symmetry.space_group_name_H-M   'P 1'
#
loop_
_entity.id
_entity.type
_entity.pdbx_description
1 polymer ?
#
loop_
_entity_poly.entity_id
_entity_poly.type
_entity_poly.pdbx_seq_one_letter_code
_entity_poly.pdbx_strand_id
1 'polypeptide(L)'
;MEQGNSFHKDVQMTNITYELYLRKKYKINVTCFNYKNLNGRCTTMVLFSSIMKNKKLLNFHKFFKQNIIFQTVEISNNEAKLLYFLSQRDNSQPISIEECGESNLTQEEIRSASSWLKMKGMVDLSEVKEVKYELGDEGKIYLENGFPEENLLSLVKDRGEVSIDLVMKIMGDSNARIAIAQISKFGFAPIKGKIRWDADKGEIFKEEIERRRQVLKLIEAGMPLDKLFETTLQNLLKRGDVIYSRKKTRWNLSITEKGREYTKSSPIKLTIGELTPQILLDGSWKTAEFRKYELNLQGKQFNRVGRHPLKYLINEIREIFLQLGFTEMSGNYIESTGWNMDSLFIPQDHPARDMQDTFYIASKNKITFSKDEEKLFKKFGSVQKNGIRGYRGYGVDWHLNESEKLVLRTHTTPNTIRYLSKYKEIEGGYFSVEKVFRHESVDWKHLAEFHQIEGAVHSKDTSLATLKWFLKYFYAQLGFEDIRLVPSYYPYTEPSMDVIVKINGKDVELGGSGIFRPEVLKPLGIKYPVMAWGMGLERLALIYYGLNDLRQLYESDIDWLRNFKIKI
;
A
#
# COMPACT_ATOMS: atom_id res chain seq x y z
N MET A 1 14.19 68.64 17.09
CA MET A 1 15.03 68.23 15.94
C MET A 1 14.20 67.23 15.16
N GLU A 2 13.28 67.73 14.31
CA GLU A 2 13.49 67.99 12.86
C GLU A 2 13.52 66.66 12.08
N GLN A 3 12.75 66.33 11.04
CA GLN A 3 11.82 66.97 10.08
C GLN A 3 10.79 65.86 9.71
N GLY A 4 9.52 66.09 9.33
CA GLY A 4 9.04 67.03 8.32
C GLY A 4 8.95 66.34 6.96
N ASN A 5 7.80 65.75 6.61
CA ASN A 5 7.31 65.77 5.23
C ASN A 5 5.79 65.61 5.19
N SER A 6 5.15 66.74 4.93
CA SER A 6 3.73 66.91 4.66
C SER A 6 3.36 66.38 3.28
N PHE A 7 2.32 65.55 3.19
CA PHE A 7 1.50 65.43 1.99
C PHE A 7 0.02 65.39 2.39
N HIS A 8 -0.52 66.57 2.71
CA HIS A 8 -1.95 66.83 2.57
C HIS A 8 -2.20 67.33 1.15
N LYS A 9 -2.79 66.49 0.30
CA LYS A 9 -3.62 66.93 -0.84
C LYS A 9 -4.79 65.96 -1.03
N ASP A 10 -5.99 66.52 -0.88
CA ASP A 10 -7.26 66.12 -1.50
C ASP A 10 -7.89 64.77 -1.16
N VAL A 11 -8.23 64.54 0.11
CA VAL A 11 -9.29 63.60 0.47
C VAL A 11 -10.56 64.39 0.82
N GLN A 12 -11.53 64.47 -0.09
CA GLN A 12 -12.89 64.90 0.25
C GLN A 12 -13.50 63.85 1.18
N MET A 13 -13.46 64.10 2.49
CA MET A 13 -14.18 63.30 3.47
C MET A 13 -15.60 63.85 3.62
N THR A 14 -16.58 63.03 3.30
CA THR A 14 -17.98 63.28 3.68
C THR A 14 -18.33 62.34 4.82
N ASN A 15 -18.85 62.90 5.92
CA ASN A 15 -19.29 62.16 7.08
C ASN A 15 -20.82 62.20 7.18
N ILE A 16 -21.44 61.03 7.33
CA ILE A 16 -22.85 60.93 7.67
C ILE A 16 -22.93 60.14 8.96
N THR A 17 -23.53 60.73 9.99
CA THR A 17 -23.74 60.08 11.28
C THR A 17 -25.19 59.65 11.38
N TYR A 18 -25.39 58.36 11.64
CA TYR A 18 -26.71 57.77 11.85
C TYR A 18 -26.90 57.44 13.32
N GLU A 19 -28.06 57.82 13.88
CA GLU A 19 -28.49 57.35 15.19
C GLU A 19 -29.32 56.08 15.04
N LEU A 20 -28.81 54.96 15.57
CA LEU A 20 -29.50 53.68 15.54
C LEU A 20 -29.93 53.28 16.95
N TYR A 21 -31.21 52.90 17.09
CA TYR A 21 -31.79 52.46 18.35
C TYR A 21 -32.03 50.95 18.34
N LEU A 22 -31.24 50.21 19.11
CA LEU A 22 -31.39 48.75 19.27
C LEU A 22 -32.44 48.44 20.35
N ARG A 23 -33.50 47.72 19.95
CA ARG A 23 -34.63 47.28 20.82
C ARG A 23 -35.22 48.42 21.68
N LYS A 24 -35.24 49.65 21.15
CA LYS A 24 -35.72 50.88 21.82
C LYS A 24 -35.01 51.24 23.16
N LYS A 25 -33.90 50.57 23.53
CA LYS A 25 -33.22 50.79 24.82
C LYS A 25 -31.75 51.23 24.71
N TYR A 26 -31.12 51.04 23.56
CA TYR A 26 -29.69 51.35 23.39
C TYR A 26 -29.48 52.23 22.17
N LYS A 27 -28.96 53.44 22.41
CA LYS A 27 -28.60 54.41 21.38
C LYS A 27 -27.15 54.14 20.93
N ILE A 28 -26.96 53.92 19.65
CA ILE A 28 -25.64 53.76 19.03
C ILE A 28 -25.47 54.81 17.94
N ASN A 29 -24.42 55.61 18.05
CA ASN A 29 -24.04 56.56 17.02
C ASN A 29 -23.02 55.91 16.09
N VAL A 30 -23.40 55.77 14.82
CA VAL A 30 -22.53 55.19 13.79
C VAL A 30 -22.12 56.31 12.84
N THR A 31 -20.83 56.59 12.78
CA THR A 31 -20.28 57.56 11.84
C THR A 31 -19.59 56.83 10.70
N CYS A 32 -20.12 57.00 9.50
CA CYS A 32 -19.55 56.45 8.28
C CYS A 32 -18.68 57.51 7.61
N PHE A 33 -17.41 57.18 7.37
CA PHE A 33 -16.47 57.98 6.64
C PHE A 33 -16.31 57.40 5.24
N ASN A 34 -16.76 58.13 4.23
CA ASN A 34 -16.48 57.79 2.84
C ASN A 34 -15.22 58.53 2.39
N TYR A 35 -14.23 57.78 1.93
CA TYR A 35 -13.06 58.36 1.28
C TYR A 35 -12.74 57.63 -0.02
N LYS A 36 -12.25 58.37 -1.01
CA LYS A 36 -11.65 57.81 -2.23
C LYS A 36 -10.18 57.53 -1.97
N ASN A 37 -9.75 56.30 -2.23
CA ASN A 37 -8.32 55.99 -2.22
C ASN A 37 -7.64 56.48 -3.52
N LEU A 38 -6.31 56.45 -3.56
CA LEU A 38 -5.49 56.92 -4.69
C LEU A 38 -5.81 56.23 -6.03
N ASN A 39 -6.52 55.09 -6.02
CA ASN A 39 -6.95 54.35 -7.21
C ASN A 39 -8.42 54.64 -7.59
N GLY A 40 -9.04 55.68 -7.03
CA GLY A 40 -10.41 56.10 -7.34
C GLY A 40 -11.52 55.21 -6.75
N ARG A 41 -11.19 54.19 -5.96
CA ARG A 41 -12.20 53.32 -5.30
C ARG A 41 -12.72 54.00 -4.03
N CYS A 42 -14.04 54.19 -3.95
CA CYS A 42 -14.71 54.61 -2.72
C CYS A 42 -14.63 53.49 -1.67
N THR A 43 -14.06 53.80 -0.51
CA THR A 43 -13.98 52.90 0.64
C THR A 43 -14.73 53.55 1.80
N THR A 44 -15.67 52.81 2.39
CA THR A 44 -16.45 53.28 3.55
C THR A 44 -15.86 52.70 4.83
N MET A 45 -15.33 53.55 5.69
CA MET A 45 -14.86 53.18 7.03
C MET A 45 -15.95 53.51 8.05
N VAL A 46 -16.39 52.51 8.80
CA VAL A 46 -17.46 52.66 9.80
C VAL A 46 -16.83 52.67 11.20
N LEU A 47 -16.94 53.79 11.90
CA LEU A 47 -16.44 53.96 13.27
C LEU A 47 -17.63 53.95 14.24
N PHE A 48 -17.57 53.02 15.21
CA PHE A 48 -18.53 52.95 16.31
C PHE A 48 -17.98 53.78 17.47
N SER A 49 -18.58 54.94 17.74
CA SER A 49 -18.23 55.72 18.92
C SER A 49 -19.09 55.27 20.12
N SER A 50 -18.42 54.87 21.19
CA SER A 50 -18.98 54.51 22.51
C SER A 50 -19.65 53.11 22.62
N ILE A 51 -18.88 52.12 23.10
CA ILE A 51 -19.00 51.49 24.44
C ILE A 51 -18.10 50.24 24.48
N MET A 52 -16.97 50.38 25.19
CA MET A 52 -16.22 49.26 25.76
C MET A 52 -16.99 48.69 26.95
N LYS A 53 -16.86 47.37 27.16
CA LYS A 53 -17.36 46.54 28.28
C LYS A 53 -18.69 45.79 28.05
N ASN A 54 -18.73 44.84 27.10
CA ASN A 54 -19.54 43.62 27.30
C ASN A 54 -19.16 42.45 26.38
N LYS A 55 -18.86 41.27 26.95
CA LYS A 55 -18.49 40.03 26.22
C LYS A 55 -19.59 39.51 25.26
N LYS A 56 -20.86 39.96 25.41
CA LYS A 56 -21.97 39.56 24.53
C LYS A 56 -21.93 40.19 23.12
N LEU A 57 -21.15 41.25 22.89
CA LEU A 57 -21.05 41.93 21.59
C LEU A 57 -19.99 41.34 20.64
N LEU A 58 -19.12 40.43 21.11
CA LEU A 58 -18.18 39.69 20.25
C LEU A 58 -18.92 38.80 19.24
N ASN A 59 -20.11 38.32 19.62
CA ASN A 59 -21.02 37.62 18.71
C ASN A 59 -21.62 38.53 17.64
N PHE A 60 -21.69 39.84 17.87
CA PHE A 60 -22.24 40.81 16.90
C PHE A 60 -21.28 41.03 15.73
N HIS A 61 -19.97 41.04 15.97
CA HIS A 61 -18.95 41.10 14.91
C HIS A 61 -18.95 39.81 14.07
N LYS A 62 -19.16 38.64 14.70
CA LYS A 62 -19.39 37.37 13.99
C LYS A 62 -20.70 37.36 13.19
N PHE A 63 -21.78 37.89 13.77
CA PHE A 63 -23.11 37.94 13.14
C PHE A 63 -23.15 38.87 11.93
N PHE A 64 -22.46 40.02 11.97
CA PHE A 64 -22.35 40.93 10.83
C PHE A 64 -21.43 40.38 9.71
N LYS A 65 -20.32 39.71 10.06
CA LYS A 65 -19.46 39.02 9.07
C LYS A 65 -20.16 37.86 8.37
N GLN A 66 -21.14 37.23 9.03
CA GLN A 66 -21.90 36.10 8.46
C GLN A 66 -23.10 36.55 7.62
N ASN A 67 -23.73 37.69 7.90
CA ASN A 67 -25.03 38.03 7.30
C ASN A 67 -25.04 39.21 6.31
N ILE A 68 -23.97 40.01 6.21
CA ILE A 68 -23.86 41.06 5.18
C ILE A 68 -22.44 41.05 4.60
N ILE A 69 -22.09 39.93 3.98
CA ILE A 69 -21.17 39.95 2.84
C ILE A 69 -22.07 39.58 1.69
N PHE A 70 -22.28 40.48 0.73
CA PHE A 70 -22.61 40.05 -0.63
C PHE A 70 -21.42 39.20 -1.08
N GLN A 71 -21.40 37.93 -0.70
CA GLN A 71 -20.47 36.97 -1.26
C GLN A 71 -20.91 36.87 -2.71
N THR A 72 -20.21 37.58 -3.58
CA THR A 72 -20.15 37.22 -4.98
C THR A 72 -19.73 35.76 -5.00
N VAL A 73 -20.70 34.87 -5.19
CA VAL A 73 -20.47 33.43 -5.27
C VAL A 73 -19.58 33.24 -6.49
N GLU A 74 -18.28 33.02 -6.30
CA GLU A 74 -17.36 32.79 -7.41
C GLU A 74 -17.74 31.45 -8.05
N ILE A 75 -18.25 31.50 -9.27
CA ILE A 75 -18.62 30.34 -10.08
C ILE A 75 -17.48 30.05 -11.07
N SER A 76 -17.04 28.79 -11.14
CA SER A 76 -16.00 28.40 -12.11
C SER A 76 -16.55 28.35 -13.55
N ASN A 77 -15.71 28.37 -14.58
CA ASN A 77 -16.19 28.34 -15.97
C ASN A 77 -17.07 27.11 -16.28
N ASN A 78 -16.70 25.94 -15.76
CA ASN A 78 -17.46 24.70 -15.99
C ASN A 78 -18.81 24.76 -15.26
N GLU A 79 -18.83 25.29 -14.04
CA GLU A 79 -20.08 25.55 -13.32
C GLU A 79 -20.94 26.59 -14.04
N ALA A 80 -20.35 27.64 -14.61
CA ALA A 80 -21.09 28.69 -15.32
C ALA A 80 -21.68 28.18 -16.65
N LYS A 81 -20.92 27.38 -17.40
CA LYS A 81 -21.40 26.68 -18.61
C LYS A 81 -22.55 25.73 -18.29
N LEU A 82 -22.41 24.92 -17.25
CA LEU A 82 -23.46 23.98 -16.82
C LEU A 82 -24.71 24.73 -16.33
N LEU A 83 -24.53 25.77 -15.52
CA LEU A 83 -25.65 26.58 -15.01
C LEU A 83 -26.38 27.32 -16.14
N TYR A 84 -25.63 27.84 -17.13
CA TYR A 84 -26.21 28.43 -18.34
C TYR A 84 -27.02 27.41 -19.14
N PHE A 85 -26.44 26.25 -19.43
CA PHE A 85 -27.13 25.16 -20.13
C PHE A 85 -28.44 24.78 -19.41
N LEU A 86 -28.40 24.63 -18.09
CA LEU A 86 -29.60 24.34 -17.30
C LEU A 86 -30.62 25.50 -17.30
N SER A 87 -30.17 26.76 -17.36
CA SER A 87 -31.05 27.94 -17.39
C SER A 87 -31.79 28.13 -18.71
N GLN A 88 -31.24 27.63 -19.82
CA GLN A 88 -31.84 27.70 -21.16
C GLN A 88 -32.90 26.62 -21.41
N ARG A 89 -33.02 25.65 -20.50
CA ARG A 89 -34.00 24.56 -20.63
C ARG A 89 -35.36 25.01 -20.12
N ASP A 90 -36.35 24.93 -20.98
CA ASP A 90 -37.75 25.11 -20.63
C ASP A 90 -38.28 23.81 -20.02
N ASN A 91 -38.14 23.70 -18.69
CA ASN A 91 -39.00 22.94 -17.78
C ASN A 91 -38.27 22.74 -16.45
N SER A 92 -39.03 22.75 -15.36
CA SER A 92 -38.67 22.25 -14.03
C SER A 92 -38.36 20.73 -13.98
N GLN A 93 -38.18 20.09 -15.14
CA GLN A 93 -37.92 18.66 -15.27
C GLN A 93 -36.43 18.37 -15.02
N PRO A 94 -36.11 17.48 -14.07
CA PRO A 94 -34.73 17.05 -13.84
C PRO A 94 -34.12 16.38 -15.08
N ILE A 95 -32.86 16.69 -15.38
CA ILE A 95 -32.09 16.06 -16.47
C ILE A 95 -31.00 15.15 -15.88
N SER A 96 -30.75 13.98 -16.48
CA SER A 96 -29.65 13.14 -16.01
C SER A 96 -28.28 13.75 -16.34
N ILE A 97 -27.28 13.48 -15.50
CA ILE A 97 -25.89 13.90 -15.76
C ILE A 97 -25.40 13.37 -17.12
N GLU A 98 -25.81 12.16 -17.50
CA GLU A 98 -25.46 11.54 -18.78
C GLU A 98 -26.02 12.32 -19.99
N GLU A 99 -27.21 12.91 -19.88
CA GLU A 99 -27.86 13.70 -20.94
C GLU A 99 -27.35 15.15 -21.00
N CYS A 100 -26.61 15.61 -19.99
CA CYS A 100 -26.01 16.95 -19.97
C CYS A 100 -24.78 17.10 -20.89
N GLY A 101 -24.43 16.07 -21.67
CA GLY A 101 -23.30 16.09 -22.61
C GLY A 101 -23.38 17.18 -23.69
N GLU A 102 -24.58 17.69 -23.99
CA GLU A 102 -24.80 18.81 -24.92
C GLU A 102 -24.27 20.17 -24.41
N SER A 103 -23.80 20.23 -23.16
CA SER A 103 -23.26 21.46 -22.53
C SER A 103 -21.81 21.80 -22.92
N ASN A 104 -21.21 21.12 -23.91
CA ASN A 104 -19.79 21.22 -24.27
C ASN A 104 -18.83 20.97 -23.08
N LEU A 105 -19.23 20.07 -22.17
CA LEU A 105 -18.45 19.62 -21.02
C LEU A 105 -18.34 18.09 -21.05
N THR A 106 -17.20 17.56 -20.60
CA THR A 106 -17.05 16.12 -20.38
C THR A 106 -17.88 15.65 -19.19
N GLN A 107 -18.16 14.35 -19.12
CA GLN A 107 -18.93 13.75 -18.02
C GLN A 107 -18.27 13.97 -16.64
N GLU A 108 -16.93 13.97 -16.57
CA GLU A 108 -16.20 14.27 -15.34
C GLU A 108 -16.34 15.73 -14.92
N GLU A 109 -16.28 16.66 -15.88
CA GLU A 109 -16.46 18.09 -15.64
C GLU A 109 -17.88 18.40 -15.18
N ILE A 110 -18.91 17.77 -15.78
CA ILE A 110 -20.31 17.92 -15.36
C ILE A 110 -20.51 17.41 -13.94
N ARG A 111 -19.94 16.26 -13.57
CA ARG A 111 -20.01 15.71 -12.19
C ARG A 111 -19.34 16.62 -11.16
N SER A 112 -18.16 17.13 -11.49
CA SER A 112 -17.46 18.07 -10.62
C SER A 112 -18.27 19.37 -10.47
N ALA A 113 -18.67 19.98 -11.58
CA ALA A 113 -19.42 21.24 -11.60
C ALA A 113 -20.78 21.13 -10.88
N SER A 114 -21.53 20.04 -11.08
CA SER A 114 -22.80 19.80 -10.38
C SER A 114 -22.65 19.68 -8.87
N SER A 115 -21.63 18.98 -8.39
CA SER A 115 -21.35 18.85 -6.96
C SER A 115 -21.07 20.23 -6.32
N TRP A 116 -20.22 21.03 -6.97
CA TRP A 116 -19.90 22.38 -6.51
C TRP A 116 -21.11 23.34 -6.57
N LEU A 117 -21.90 23.28 -7.64
CA LEU A 117 -23.13 24.07 -7.77
C LEU A 117 -24.17 23.68 -6.70
N LYS A 118 -24.28 22.40 -6.35
CA LYS A 118 -25.15 21.95 -5.26
C LYS A 118 -24.70 22.49 -3.92
N MET A 119 -23.40 22.44 -3.62
CA MET A 119 -22.85 23.03 -2.40
C MET A 119 -23.12 24.54 -2.31
N LYS A 120 -23.13 25.23 -3.46
CA LYS A 120 -23.45 26.66 -3.57
C LYS A 120 -24.97 26.95 -3.54
N GLY A 121 -25.81 25.91 -3.55
CA GLY A 121 -27.27 25.99 -3.56
C GLY A 121 -27.84 26.49 -4.89
N MET A 122 -27.14 26.28 -5.99
CA MET A 122 -27.54 26.74 -7.33
C MET A 122 -28.26 25.65 -8.13
N VAL A 123 -27.95 24.38 -7.85
CA VAL A 123 -28.62 23.21 -8.46
C VAL A 123 -28.94 22.17 -7.38
N ASP A 124 -29.99 21.38 -7.60
CA ASP A 124 -30.32 20.21 -6.80
C ASP A 124 -29.92 18.93 -7.53
N LEU A 125 -29.49 17.94 -6.75
CA LEU A 125 -29.18 16.59 -7.22
C LEU A 125 -30.14 15.61 -6.56
N SER A 126 -30.95 14.93 -7.37
CA SER A 126 -31.80 13.82 -6.94
C SER A 126 -31.20 12.49 -7.39
N GLU A 127 -31.20 11.51 -6.47
CA GLU A 127 -30.69 10.17 -6.72
C GLU A 127 -31.83 9.25 -7.18
N VAL A 128 -31.67 8.60 -8.33
CA VAL A 128 -32.58 7.56 -8.82
C VAL A 128 -31.82 6.24 -8.88
N LYS A 129 -32.22 5.28 -8.04
CA LYS A 129 -31.65 3.93 -8.00
C LYS A 129 -32.40 3.03 -8.98
N GLU A 130 -31.75 2.63 -10.05
CA GLU A 130 -32.28 1.68 -11.03
C GLU A 130 -31.60 0.32 -10.80
N VAL A 131 -32.40 -0.73 -10.55
CA VAL A 131 -31.89 -2.10 -10.46
C VAL A 131 -32.08 -2.74 -11.82
N LYS A 132 -30.97 -3.09 -12.48
CA LYS A 132 -31.00 -3.93 -13.68
C LYS A 132 -30.62 -5.36 -13.30
N TYR A 133 -31.24 -6.32 -13.95
CA TYR A 133 -30.90 -7.74 -13.79
C TYR A 133 -30.16 -8.22 -15.04
N GLU A 134 -29.14 -9.04 -14.84
CA GLU A 134 -28.33 -9.65 -15.91
C GLU A 134 -28.26 -11.17 -15.66
N LEU A 135 -28.21 -11.98 -16.72
CA LEU A 135 -28.06 -13.43 -16.61
C LEU A 135 -26.62 -13.79 -16.25
N GLY A 136 -26.47 -14.73 -15.31
CA GLY A 136 -25.19 -15.38 -15.06
C GLY A 136 -24.93 -16.56 -16.00
N ASP A 137 -23.79 -17.22 -15.82
CA ASP A 137 -23.37 -18.29 -16.74
C ASP A 137 -24.26 -19.53 -16.59
N GLU A 138 -24.63 -19.91 -15.35
CA GLU A 138 -25.66 -20.94 -15.11
C GLU A 138 -27.02 -20.54 -15.70
N GLY A 139 -27.40 -19.26 -15.61
CA GLY A 139 -28.67 -18.76 -16.15
C GLY A 139 -28.80 -18.96 -17.67
N LYS A 140 -27.72 -18.72 -18.41
CA LYS A 140 -27.65 -18.97 -19.86
C LYS A 140 -27.72 -20.47 -20.16
N ILE A 141 -26.95 -21.28 -19.42
CA ILE A 141 -26.96 -22.73 -19.58
C ILE A 141 -28.36 -23.31 -19.33
N TYR A 142 -29.11 -22.78 -18.36
CA TYR A 142 -30.47 -23.25 -18.06
C TYR A 142 -31.49 -22.85 -19.13
N LEU A 143 -31.30 -21.73 -19.82
CA LEU A 143 -32.13 -21.36 -20.96
C LEU A 143 -31.92 -22.29 -22.16
N GLU A 144 -30.67 -22.71 -22.41
CA GLU A 144 -30.31 -23.58 -23.53
C GLU A 144 -30.59 -25.07 -23.25
N ASN A 145 -30.17 -25.58 -22.10
CA ASN A 145 -30.14 -27.01 -21.77
C ASN A 145 -31.23 -27.44 -20.76
N GLY A 146 -32.09 -26.50 -20.35
CA GLY A 146 -33.10 -26.73 -19.31
C GLY A 146 -32.53 -26.68 -17.89
N PHE A 147 -33.42 -26.57 -16.90
CA PHE A 147 -32.99 -26.52 -15.50
C PHE A 147 -32.53 -27.91 -15.03
N PRO A 148 -31.54 -28.01 -14.13
CA PRO A 148 -31.13 -29.30 -13.57
C PRO A 148 -32.30 -30.08 -12.96
N GLU A 149 -33.19 -29.38 -12.23
CA GLU A 149 -34.40 -29.98 -11.66
C GLU A 149 -35.43 -30.46 -12.70
N GLU A 150 -35.51 -29.80 -13.86
CA GLU A 150 -36.37 -30.21 -14.99
C GLU A 150 -35.82 -31.49 -15.63
N ASN A 151 -34.51 -31.54 -15.87
CA ASN A 151 -33.82 -32.69 -16.45
C ASN A 151 -33.92 -33.93 -15.53
N LEU A 152 -33.76 -33.74 -14.21
CA LEU A 152 -33.96 -34.81 -13.23
C LEU A 152 -35.41 -35.32 -13.24
N LEU A 153 -36.38 -34.41 -13.27
CA LEU A 153 -37.78 -34.81 -13.20
C LEU A 153 -38.23 -35.53 -14.49
N SER A 154 -37.70 -35.16 -15.66
CA SER A 154 -37.90 -35.92 -16.91
C SER A 154 -37.35 -37.34 -16.78
N LEU A 155 -36.15 -37.50 -16.23
CA LEU A 155 -35.54 -38.82 -16.00
C LEU A 155 -36.39 -39.69 -15.06
N VAL A 156 -36.96 -39.09 -14.01
CA VAL A 156 -37.86 -39.78 -13.07
C VAL A 156 -39.18 -40.15 -13.75
N LYS A 157 -39.73 -39.28 -14.61
CA LYS A 157 -40.94 -39.56 -15.39
C LYS A 157 -40.76 -40.74 -16.34
N ASP A 158 -39.63 -40.80 -17.06
CA ASP A 158 -39.35 -41.86 -18.03
C ASP A 158 -39.12 -43.23 -17.37
N ARG A 159 -38.52 -43.24 -16.18
CA ARG A 159 -38.14 -44.48 -15.47
C ARG A 159 -39.10 -44.87 -14.35
N GLY A 160 -40.04 -44.02 -14.00
CA GLY A 160 -40.97 -44.18 -12.87
C GLY A 160 -40.34 -44.03 -11.49
N GLU A 161 -39.17 -44.63 -11.25
CA GLU A 161 -38.40 -44.52 -10.00
C GLU A 161 -36.89 -44.51 -10.28
N VAL A 162 -36.15 -43.60 -9.61
CA VAL A 162 -34.70 -43.44 -9.80
C VAL A 162 -33.98 -43.36 -8.45
N SER A 163 -32.83 -44.04 -8.31
CA SER A 163 -32.00 -43.97 -7.11
C SER A 163 -31.09 -42.73 -7.11
N ILE A 164 -30.78 -42.18 -5.94
CA ILE A 164 -29.88 -41.02 -5.80
C ILE A 164 -28.51 -41.31 -6.41
N ASP A 165 -27.96 -42.52 -6.22
CA ASP A 165 -26.65 -42.90 -6.77
C ASP A 165 -26.62 -42.79 -8.30
N LEU A 166 -27.72 -43.15 -8.97
CA LEU A 166 -27.83 -43.04 -10.41
C LEU A 166 -27.93 -41.57 -10.86
N VAL A 167 -28.65 -40.74 -10.08
CA VAL A 167 -28.76 -39.30 -10.34
C VAL A 167 -27.39 -38.62 -10.22
N MET A 168 -26.63 -38.91 -9.16
CA MET A 168 -25.28 -38.38 -8.95
C MET A 168 -24.35 -38.78 -10.12
N LYS A 169 -24.45 -40.03 -10.61
CA LYS A 169 -23.63 -40.52 -11.73
C LYS A 169 -23.97 -39.85 -13.06
N ILE A 170 -25.24 -39.53 -13.32
CA ILE A 170 -25.68 -38.96 -14.61
C ILE A 170 -25.47 -37.44 -14.66
N MET A 171 -25.78 -36.73 -13.58
CA MET A 171 -25.80 -35.26 -13.57
C MET A 171 -24.54 -34.64 -12.94
N GLY A 172 -23.72 -35.44 -12.26
CA GLY A 172 -22.62 -34.98 -11.42
C GLY A 172 -23.09 -34.45 -10.06
N ASP A 173 -22.22 -34.54 -9.06
CA ASP A 173 -22.57 -34.29 -7.65
C ASP A 173 -23.17 -32.89 -7.40
N SER A 174 -22.67 -31.85 -8.07
CA SER A 174 -23.14 -30.48 -7.86
C SER A 174 -24.58 -30.28 -8.37
N ASN A 175 -24.82 -30.60 -9.65
CA ASN A 175 -26.13 -30.44 -10.28
C ASN A 175 -27.18 -31.39 -9.68
N ALA A 176 -26.79 -32.62 -9.31
CA ALA A 176 -27.66 -33.57 -8.65
C ALA A 176 -28.19 -33.04 -7.31
N ARG A 177 -27.32 -32.47 -6.47
CA ARG A 177 -27.72 -31.89 -5.17
C ARG A 177 -28.70 -30.72 -5.36
N ILE A 178 -28.42 -29.83 -6.32
CA ILE A 178 -29.28 -28.69 -6.64
C ILE A 178 -30.66 -29.19 -7.13
N ALA A 179 -30.67 -30.12 -8.08
CA ALA A 179 -31.88 -30.68 -8.66
C ALA A 179 -32.76 -31.35 -7.60
N ILE A 180 -32.18 -32.21 -6.75
CA ILE A 180 -32.88 -32.91 -5.66
C ILE A 180 -33.49 -31.91 -4.67
N ALA A 181 -32.74 -30.89 -4.28
CA ALA A 181 -33.22 -29.86 -3.34
C ALA A 181 -34.41 -29.07 -3.90
N GLN A 182 -34.44 -28.80 -5.21
CA GLN A 182 -35.53 -28.08 -5.84
C GLN A 182 -36.79 -28.94 -5.99
N ILE A 183 -36.68 -30.16 -6.54
CA ILE A 183 -37.85 -31.04 -6.70
C ILE A 183 -38.45 -31.47 -5.36
N SER A 184 -37.64 -31.53 -4.29
CA SER A 184 -38.11 -31.86 -2.93
C SER A 184 -39.12 -30.83 -2.40
N LYS A 185 -38.99 -29.55 -2.78
CA LYS A 185 -39.95 -28.49 -2.41
C LYS A 185 -41.33 -28.71 -3.03
N PHE A 186 -41.41 -29.49 -4.11
CA PHE A 186 -42.63 -29.85 -4.82
C PHE A 186 -43.09 -31.27 -4.49
N GLY A 187 -42.57 -31.87 -3.41
CA GLY A 187 -43.03 -33.16 -2.90
C GLY A 187 -42.39 -34.39 -3.54
N PHE A 188 -41.27 -34.23 -4.27
CA PHE A 188 -40.45 -35.32 -4.82
C PHE A 188 -39.24 -35.65 -3.93
N ALA A 189 -39.37 -35.50 -2.60
CA ALA A 189 -38.28 -35.81 -1.68
C ALA A 189 -37.91 -37.31 -1.74
N PRO A 190 -36.62 -37.68 -1.66
CA PRO A 190 -36.23 -39.08 -1.73
C PRO A 190 -36.75 -39.89 -0.53
N ILE A 191 -37.36 -41.04 -0.81
CA ILE A 191 -37.83 -42.00 0.20
C ILE A 191 -36.97 -43.25 0.08
N LYS A 192 -36.28 -43.66 1.16
CA LYS A 192 -35.34 -44.79 1.15
C LYS A 192 -34.31 -44.72 0.01
N GLY A 193 -33.79 -43.51 -0.27
CA GLY A 193 -32.76 -43.28 -1.29
C GLY A 193 -33.26 -43.28 -2.74
N LYS A 194 -34.57 -43.25 -2.97
CA LYS A 194 -35.18 -43.24 -4.31
C LYS A 194 -36.21 -42.13 -4.47
N ILE A 195 -36.32 -41.61 -5.69
CA ILE A 195 -37.29 -40.59 -6.09
C ILE A 195 -38.30 -41.24 -7.03
N ARG A 196 -39.59 -41.09 -6.74
CA ARG A 196 -40.69 -41.72 -7.49
C ARG A 196 -41.52 -40.67 -8.21
N TRP A 197 -41.95 -40.99 -9.43
CA TRP A 197 -42.84 -40.15 -10.22
C TRP A 197 -44.24 -40.06 -9.59
N ASP A 198 -44.80 -38.85 -9.64
CA ASP A 198 -46.13 -38.47 -9.15
C ASP A 198 -46.69 -37.47 -10.17
N ALA A 199 -47.77 -37.86 -10.86
CA ALA A 199 -48.29 -37.11 -11.99
C ALA A 199 -48.88 -35.75 -11.57
N ASP A 200 -49.58 -35.70 -10.43
CA ASP A 200 -50.26 -34.49 -9.95
C ASP A 200 -49.23 -33.42 -9.54
N LYS A 201 -48.15 -33.85 -8.89
CA LYS A 201 -47.03 -32.95 -8.52
C LYS A 201 -46.19 -32.55 -9.73
N GLY A 202 -46.13 -33.39 -10.75
CA GLY A 202 -45.37 -33.15 -11.97
C GLY A 202 -45.91 -31.97 -12.78
N GLU A 203 -47.23 -31.82 -12.88
CA GLU A 203 -47.86 -30.70 -13.60
C GLU A 203 -47.65 -29.36 -12.88
N ILE A 204 -47.78 -29.31 -11.55
CA ILE A 204 -47.49 -28.11 -10.74
C ILE A 204 -46.04 -27.65 -10.93
N PHE A 205 -45.11 -28.60 -10.95
CA PHE A 205 -43.69 -28.30 -11.16
C PHE A 205 -43.42 -27.76 -12.56
N LYS A 206 -44.10 -28.29 -13.58
CA LYS A 206 -43.97 -27.84 -14.97
C LYS A 206 -44.39 -26.39 -15.16
N GLU A 207 -45.49 -25.96 -14.52
CA GLU A 207 -45.92 -24.56 -14.53
C GLU A 207 -44.87 -23.62 -13.91
N GLU A 208 -44.26 -24.03 -12.80
CA GLU A 208 -43.21 -23.26 -12.14
C GLU A 208 -41.93 -23.15 -12.97
N ILE A 209 -41.51 -24.23 -13.65
CA ILE A 209 -40.36 -24.19 -14.56
C ILE A 209 -40.61 -23.23 -15.73
N GLU A 210 -41.81 -23.23 -16.29
CA GLU A 210 -42.14 -22.31 -17.37
C GLU A 210 -42.14 -20.85 -16.90
N ARG A 211 -42.63 -20.57 -15.68
CA ARG A 211 -42.50 -19.24 -15.06
C ARG A 211 -41.05 -18.81 -14.89
N ARG A 212 -40.16 -19.72 -14.43
CA ARG A 212 -38.71 -19.41 -14.31
C ARG A 212 -38.08 -19.10 -15.65
N ARG A 213 -38.40 -19.91 -16.67
CA ARG A 213 -37.92 -19.71 -18.05
C ARG A 213 -38.38 -18.37 -18.63
N GLN A 214 -39.63 -17.97 -18.38
CA GLN A 214 -40.15 -16.66 -18.78
C GLN A 214 -39.35 -15.51 -18.14
N VAL A 215 -39.04 -15.60 -16.85
CA VAL A 215 -38.22 -14.59 -16.16
C VAL A 215 -36.83 -14.48 -16.79
N LEU A 216 -36.16 -15.61 -17.04
CA LEU A 216 -34.83 -15.60 -17.67
C LEU A 216 -34.86 -15.00 -19.08
N LYS A 217 -35.89 -15.32 -19.89
CA LYS A 217 -36.08 -14.74 -21.23
C LYS A 217 -36.32 -13.23 -21.20
N LEU A 218 -37.13 -12.74 -20.25
CA LEU A 218 -37.38 -11.31 -20.09
C LEU A 218 -36.11 -10.54 -19.70
N ILE A 219 -35.27 -11.14 -18.84
CA ILE A 219 -33.97 -10.58 -18.46
C ILE A 219 -33.00 -10.58 -19.65
N GLU A 220 -32.92 -11.68 -20.42
CA GLU A 220 -32.11 -11.77 -21.63
C GLU A 220 -32.49 -10.71 -22.68
N ALA A 221 -33.80 -10.49 -22.86
CA ALA A 221 -34.34 -9.49 -23.78
C ALA A 221 -34.26 -8.04 -23.24
N GLY A 222 -33.80 -7.84 -22.00
CA GLY A 222 -33.72 -6.53 -21.36
C GLY A 222 -35.09 -5.86 -21.12
N MET A 223 -36.16 -6.66 -21.04
CA MET A 223 -37.53 -6.17 -20.85
C MET A 223 -37.86 -5.96 -19.37
N PRO A 224 -38.77 -5.02 -19.03
CA PRO A 224 -39.21 -4.82 -17.66
C PRO A 224 -39.95 -6.05 -17.13
N LEU A 225 -39.64 -6.44 -15.89
CA LEU A 225 -40.32 -7.52 -15.18
C LEU A 225 -41.57 -6.97 -14.47
N ASP A 226 -42.71 -7.61 -14.70
CA ASP A 226 -43.95 -7.30 -13.97
C ASP A 226 -43.85 -7.77 -12.51
N LYS A 227 -44.59 -7.12 -11.61
CA LYS A 227 -44.68 -7.46 -10.17
C LYS A 227 -45.11 -8.91 -9.93
N LEU A 228 -45.84 -9.52 -10.87
CA LEU A 228 -46.24 -10.93 -10.79
C LEU A 228 -45.04 -11.89 -10.73
N PHE A 229 -43.86 -11.51 -11.22
CA PHE A 229 -42.66 -12.35 -11.23
C PHE A 229 -41.73 -12.12 -10.03
N GLU A 230 -42.07 -11.23 -9.09
CA GLU A 230 -41.19 -10.84 -7.99
C GLU A 230 -40.75 -12.04 -7.13
N THR A 231 -41.67 -12.96 -6.82
CA THR A 231 -41.38 -14.15 -6.02
C THR A 231 -40.41 -15.10 -6.73
N THR A 232 -40.61 -15.32 -8.04
CA THR A 232 -39.72 -16.13 -8.88
C THR A 232 -38.35 -15.49 -9.02
N LEU A 233 -38.30 -14.17 -9.23
CA LEU A 233 -37.07 -13.39 -9.32
C LEU A 233 -36.23 -13.49 -8.04
N GLN A 234 -36.84 -13.31 -6.87
CA GLN A 234 -36.14 -13.44 -5.58
C GLN A 234 -35.59 -14.85 -5.34
N ASN A 235 -36.30 -15.88 -5.81
CA ASN A 235 -35.82 -17.26 -5.72
C ASN A 235 -34.63 -17.53 -6.64
N LEU A 236 -34.62 -16.94 -7.84
CA LEU A 236 -33.51 -17.08 -8.79
C LEU A 236 -32.29 -16.25 -8.36
N LEU A 237 -32.46 -15.07 -7.78
CA LEU A 237 -31.36 -14.25 -7.22
C LEU A 237 -30.61 -14.94 -6.07
N LYS A 238 -31.30 -15.79 -5.29
CA LYS A 238 -30.64 -16.62 -4.26
C LYS A 238 -29.74 -17.71 -4.84
N ARG A 239 -29.89 -18.04 -6.13
CA ARG A 239 -29.06 -18.99 -6.86
C ARG A 239 -27.97 -18.18 -7.55
N GLY A 240 -26.88 -17.96 -6.81
CA GLY A 240 -25.92 -16.87 -7.04
C GLY A 240 -25.37 -16.71 -8.46
N ASP A 241 -25.34 -17.75 -9.31
CA ASP A 241 -24.84 -17.67 -10.69
C ASP A 241 -25.94 -17.72 -11.77
N VAL A 242 -27.22 -17.68 -11.38
CA VAL A 242 -28.35 -17.72 -12.32
C VAL A 242 -28.70 -16.30 -12.79
N ILE A 243 -28.82 -15.35 -11.86
CA ILE A 243 -29.13 -13.95 -12.16
C ILE A 243 -28.34 -13.06 -11.20
N TYR A 244 -27.80 -11.96 -11.73
CA TYR A 244 -27.14 -10.93 -10.96
C TYR A 244 -27.94 -9.63 -10.97
N SER A 245 -27.99 -8.93 -9.83
CA SER A 245 -28.56 -7.58 -9.76
C SER A 245 -27.45 -6.53 -9.87
N ARG A 246 -27.52 -5.69 -10.89
CA ARG A 246 -26.66 -4.52 -11.06
C ARG A 246 -27.40 -3.25 -10.67
N LYS A 247 -27.01 -2.67 -9.54
CA LYS A 247 -27.52 -1.37 -9.10
C LYS A 247 -26.83 -0.28 -9.91
N LYS A 248 -27.58 0.46 -10.70
CA LYS A 248 -27.13 1.67 -11.38
C LYS A 248 -27.76 2.87 -10.71
N THR A 249 -26.94 3.68 -10.06
CA THR A 249 -27.38 4.98 -9.55
C THR A 249 -27.30 6.00 -10.67
N ARG A 250 -28.42 6.62 -11.02
CA ARG A 250 -28.47 7.80 -11.88
C ARG A 250 -28.69 9.03 -11.02
N TRP A 251 -28.05 10.14 -11.40
CA TRP A 251 -28.19 11.42 -10.73
C TRP A 251 -28.86 12.40 -11.67
N ASN A 252 -29.96 12.99 -11.21
CA ASN A 252 -30.69 14.00 -11.96
C ASN A 252 -30.45 15.39 -11.38
N LEU A 253 -30.23 16.35 -12.27
CA LEU A 253 -29.95 17.75 -12.02
C LEU A 253 -31.19 18.60 -12.25
N SER A 254 -31.49 19.50 -11.33
CA SER A 254 -32.48 20.55 -11.50
C SER A 254 -31.93 21.89 -11.03
N ILE A 255 -32.12 22.95 -11.82
CA ILE A 255 -31.69 24.30 -11.43
C ILE A 255 -32.64 24.87 -10.37
N THR A 256 -32.07 25.41 -9.29
CA THR A 256 -32.82 26.07 -8.20
C THR A 256 -33.20 27.50 -8.60
N GLU A 257 -34.11 28.13 -7.86
CA GLU A 257 -34.47 29.54 -8.08
C GLU A 257 -33.26 30.48 -7.94
N LYS A 258 -32.42 30.23 -6.93
CA LYS A 258 -31.16 30.96 -6.72
C LYS A 258 -30.20 30.84 -7.91
N GLY A 259 -30.13 29.65 -8.52
CA GLY A 259 -29.34 29.42 -9.73
C GLY A 259 -29.87 30.21 -10.94
N ARG A 260 -31.20 30.30 -11.10
CA ARG A 260 -31.83 31.08 -12.17
C ARG A 260 -31.62 32.58 -11.99
N GLU A 261 -31.79 33.09 -10.78
CA GLU A 261 -31.53 34.51 -10.46
C GLU A 261 -30.07 34.90 -10.73
N TYR A 262 -29.13 34.01 -10.41
CA TYR A 262 -27.71 34.23 -10.69
C TYR A 262 -27.44 34.39 -12.20
N THR A 263 -28.02 33.52 -13.04
CA THR A 263 -27.86 33.62 -14.50
C THR A 263 -28.48 34.87 -15.12
N LYS A 264 -29.51 35.44 -14.50
CA LYS A 264 -30.16 36.70 -14.95
C LYS A 264 -29.39 37.95 -14.52
N SER A 265 -28.77 37.93 -13.34
CA SER A 265 -28.18 39.11 -12.69
C SER A 265 -26.70 39.34 -13.05
N SER A 266 -25.98 38.31 -13.51
CA SER A 266 -24.57 38.43 -13.89
C SER A 266 -24.33 37.84 -15.28
N PRO A 267 -23.86 38.63 -16.27
CA PRO A 267 -23.35 38.06 -17.51
C PRO A 267 -22.18 37.14 -17.15
N ILE A 268 -22.21 35.91 -17.66
CA ILE A 268 -21.19 34.89 -17.38
C ILE A 268 -19.84 35.42 -17.85
N LYS A 269 -19.03 35.90 -16.91
CA LYS A 269 -17.63 36.25 -17.18
C LYS A 269 -16.81 34.96 -17.15
N LEU A 270 -16.50 34.45 -18.35
CA LEU A 270 -15.54 33.37 -18.50
C LEU A 270 -14.16 33.90 -18.13
N THR A 271 -13.53 33.29 -17.14
CA THR A 271 -12.17 33.63 -16.70
C THR A 271 -11.15 32.73 -17.38
N ILE A 272 -9.93 33.20 -17.64
CA ILE A 272 -8.87 32.31 -18.12
C ILE A 272 -8.29 31.55 -16.91
N GLY A 273 -8.44 30.23 -16.91
CA GLY A 273 -7.87 29.35 -15.88
C GLY A 273 -6.41 29.00 -16.11
N GLU A 274 -6.04 28.73 -17.36
CA GLU A 274 -4.69 28.38 -17.78
C GLU A 274 -4.37 29.06 -19.11
N LEU A 275 -3.16 29.59 -19.24
CA LEU A 275 -2.68 30.21 -20.48
C LEU A 275 -2.34 29.12 -21.49
N THR A 276 -2.97 29.18 -22.66
CA THR A 276 -2.64 28.30 -23.78
C THR A 276 -1.82 29.05 -24.84
N PRO A 277 -1.02 28.36 -25.67
CA PRO A 277 -0.30 28.99 -26.77
C PRO A 277 -1.23 29.78 -27.72
N GLN A 278 -2.46 29.29 -27.95
CA GLN A 278 -3.43 29.96 -28.82
C GLN A 278 -3.86 31.33 -28.26
N ILE A 279 -4.16 31.37 -26.96
CA ILE A 279 -4.52 32.61 -26.24
C ILE A 279 -3.38 33.63 -26.29
N LEU A 280 -2.13 33.17 -26.24
CA LEU A 280 -0.95 34.04 -26.37
C LEU A 280 -0.84 34.64 -27.78
N LEU A 281 -1.10 33.83 -28.81
CA LEU A 281 -1.02 34.22 -30.22
C LEU A 281 -2.14 35.19 -30.63
N ASP A 282 -3.37 34.97 -30.18
CA ASP A 282 -4.52 35.81 -30.52
C ASP A 282 -4.62 37.11 -29.69
N GLY A 283 -3.81 37.23 -28.62
CA GLY A 283 -3.76 38.42 -27.77
C GLY A 283 -4.96 38.59 -26.83
N SER A 284 -5.89 37.63 -26.78
CA SER A 284 -7.09 37.65 -25.94
C SER A 284 -6.77 37.74 -24.45
N TRP A 285 -5.59 37.28 -24.02
CA TRP A 285 -5.12 37.39 -22.63
C TRP A 285 -4.98 38.83 -22.12
N LYS A 286 -4.80 39.82 -23.01
CA LYS A 286 -4.59 41.22 -22.62
C LYS A 286 -5.83 41.88 -22.02
N THR A 287 -7.01 41.42 -22.43
CA THR A 287 -8.31 41.96 -22.01
C THR A 287 -9.12 40.98 -21.16
N ALA A 288 -8.64 39.75 -21.01
CA ALA A 288 -9.30 38.71 -20.24
C ALA A 288 -9.04 38.82 -18.72
N GLU A 289 -10.00 38.34 -17.94
CA GLU A 289 -9.90 38.24 -16.49
C GLU A 289 -9.37 36.84 -16.11
N PHE A 290 -8.30 36.76 -15.32
CA PHE A 290 -7.69 35.50 -14.90
C PHE A 290 -8.34 34.96 -13.64
N ARG A 291 -8.53 33.64 -13.58
CA ARG A 291 -8.93 32.97 -12.36
C ARG A 291 -7.80 33.11 -11.33
N LYS A 292 -8.15 33.52 -10.10
CA LYS A 292 -7.19 33.55 -8.99
C LYS A 292 -6.73 32.14 -8.66
N TYR A 293 -5.41 31.96 -8.54
CA TYR A 293 -4.81 30.70 -8.13
C TYR A 293 -4.70 30.63 -6.61
N GLU A 294 -5.28 29.59 -6.02
CA GLU A 294 -5.20 29.34 -4.57
C GLU A 294 -3.82 28.76 -4.22
N LEU A 295 -2.94 29.59 -3.66
CA LEU A 295 -1.58 29.21 -3.27
C LEU A 295 -1.54 28.17 -2.14
N ASN A 296 -2.65 27.97 -1.43
CA ASN A 296 -2.75 26.99 -0.35
C ASN A 296 -3.11 25.58 -0.85
N LEU A 297 -3.42 25.41 -2.14
CA LEU A 297 -3.70 24.09 -2.70
C LEU A 297 -2.39 23.30 -2.81
N GLN A 298 -2.45 22.01 -2.46
CA GLN A 298 -1.34 21.12 -2.76
C GLN A 298 -1.18 21.02 -4.27
N GLY A 299 0.03 21.32 -4.75
CA GLY A 299 0.38 21.16 -6.16
C GLY A 299 0.23 19.70 -6.60
N LYS A 300 0.09 19.50 -7.91
CA LYS A 300 0.02 18.17 -8.50
C LYS A 300 1.27 17.36 -8.10
N GLN A 301 1.06 16.25 -7.40
CA GLN A 301 2.16 15.34 -7.08
C GLN A 301 2.58 14.59 -8.35
N PHE A 302 3.88 14.58 -8.63
CA PHE A 302 4.44 13.78 -9.72
C PHE A 302 4.74 12.38 -9.21
N ASN A 303 4.44 11.37 -10.03
CA ASN A 303 4.85 10.00 -9.76
C ASN A 303 6.38 9.94 -9.79
N ARG A 304 7.00 9.85 -8.61
CA ARG A 304 8.45 9.68 -8.47
C ARG A 304 8.78 8.18 -8.52
N VAL A 305 9.91 7.85 -9.13
CA VAL A 305 10.49 6.50 -9.02
C VAL A 305 11.20 6.43 -7.67
N GLY A 306 10.62 5.70 -6.70
CA GLY A 306 11.24 5.44 -5.41
C GLY A 306 12.36 4.41 -5.52
N ARG A 307 13.50 4.65 -4.86
CA ARG A 307 14.53 3.61 -4.66
C ARG A 307 14.07 2.68 -3.53
N HIS A 308 14.29 1.39 -3.68
CA HIS A 308 13.99 0.43 -2.63
C HIS A 308 14.79 0.76 -1.35
N PRO A 309 14.16 0.89 -0.16
CA PRO A 309 14.83 1.30 1.07
C PRO A 309 16.00 0.38 1.46
N LEU A 310 15.82 -0.95 1.39
CA LEU A 310 16.94 -1.88 1.62
C LEU A 310 18.12 -1.65 0.66
N LYS A 311 17.87 -1.37 -0.62
CA LYS A 311 18.95 -1.13 -1.59
C LYS A 311 19.68 0.17 -1.30
N TYR A 312 18.97 1.19 -0.82
CA TYR A 312 19.58 2.40 -0.32
C TYR A 312 20.51 2.09 0.85
N LEU A 313 20.00 1.42 1.89
CA LEU A 313 20.77 1.08 3.08
C LEU A 313 22.00 0.20 2.77
N ILE A 314 21.86 -0.77 1.85
CA ILE A 314 23.00 -1.57 1.36
C ILE A 314 24.09 -0.66 0.79
N ASN A 315 23.72 0.30 -0.04
CA ASN A 315 24.70 1.21 -0.65
C ASN A 315 25.35 2.11 0.40
N GLU A 316 24.60 2.66 1.36
CA GLU A 316 25.18 3.46 2.46
C GLU A 316 26.21 2.64 3.26
N ILE A 317 25.87 1.40 3.60
CA ILE A 317 26.78 0.53 4.35
C ILE A 317 28.02 0.17 3.53
N ARG A 318 27.85 -0.10 2.23
CA ARG A 318 28.98 -0.29 1.30
C ARG A 318 29.87 0.94 1.29
N GLU A 319 29.32 2.15 1.23
CA GLU A 319 30.12 3.38 1.29
C GLU A 319 30.88 3.52 2.60
N ILE A 320 30.27 3.22 3.75
CA ILE A 320 30.96 3.23 5.06
C ILE A 320 32.20 2.31 5.04
N PHE A 321 32.06 1.09 4.53
CA PHE A 321 33.19 0.15 4.44
C PHE A 321 34.27 0.63 3.46
N LEU A 322 33.88 1.13 2.29
CA LEU A 322 34.82 1.63 1.29
C LEU A 322 35.60 2.85 1.79
N GLN A 323 34.95 3.77 2.52
CA GLN A 323 35.61 4.92 3.15
C GLN A 323 36.61 4.50 4.24
N LEU A 324 36.37 3.37 4.91
CA LEU A 324 37.30 2.75 5.85
C LEU A 324 38.46 1.98 5.16
N GLY A 325 38.48 1.94 3.83
CA GLY A 325 39.50 1.23 3.06
C GLY A 325 39.28 -0.28 2.97
N PHE A 326 38.07 -0.77 3.25
CA PHE A 326 37.76 -2.20 3.14
C PHE A 326 37.54 -2.59 1.68
N THR A 327 37.92 -3.83 1.35
CA THR A 327 37.70 -4.43 0.02
C THR A 327 36.45 -5.31 0.04
N GLU A 328 35.58 -5.14 -0.94
CA GLU A 328 34.34 -5.92 -1.04
C GLU A 328 34.63 -7.35 -1.53
N MET A 329 34.10 -8.33 -0.82
CA MET A 329 34.10 -9.76 -1.15
C MET A 329 32.73 -10.18 -1.67
N SER A 330 32.72 -11.18 -2.54
CA SER A 330 31.49 -11.80 -3.04
C SER A 330 31.55 -13.31 -2.93
N GLY A 331 30.38 -13.94 -2.86
CA GLY A 331 30.28 -15.40 -2.83
C GLY A 331 28.99 -15.95 -3.42
N ASN A 332 28.87 -17.27 -3.44
CA ASN A 332 27.74 -17.97 -4.02
C ASN A 332 26.62 -18.15 -2.99
N TYR A 333 25.37 -18.25 -3.44
CA TYR A 333 24.24 -18.61 -2.56
C TYR A 333 24.27 -20.08 -2.14
N ILE A 334 24.74 -20.95 -3.04
CA ILE A 334 24.89 -22.38 -2.80
C ILE A 334 26.31 -22.62 -2.32
N GLU A 335 26.44 -23.25 -1.17
CA GLU A 335 27.72 -23.63 -0.58
C GLU A 335 27.75 -25.10 -0.19
N SER A 336 28.96 -25.66 -0.12
CA SER A 336 29.13 -26.96 0.52
C SER A 336 29.14 -26.77 2.04
N THR A 337 28.63 -27.74 2.80
CA THR A 337 28.76 -27.80 4.26
C THR A 337 30.22 -27.75 4.72
N GLY A 338 31.15 -28.23 3.89
CA GLY A 338 32.59 -28.06 4.07
C GLY A 338 32.99 -26.59 4.24
N TRP A 339 32.61 -25.73 3.29
CA TRP A 339 32.90 -24.30 3.39
C TRP A 339 31.99 -23.59 4.38
N ASN A 340 30.69 -23.91 4.37
CA ASN A 340 29.71 -23.24 5.22
C ASN A 340 29.91 -23.51 6.71
N MET A 341 30.46 -24.67 7.10
CA MET A 341 30.53 -25.06 8.51
C MET A 341 31.86 -25.69 8.91
N ASP A 342 32.37 -26.69 8.18
CA ASP A 342 33.60 -27.39 8.61
C ASP A 342 34.82 -26.45 8.66
N SER A 343 34.92 -25.55 7.68
CA SER A 343 35.97 -24.53 7.59
C SER A 343 35.94 -23.54 8.76
N LEU A 344 34.78 -23.41 9.41
CA LEU A 344 34.52 -22.55 10.56
C LEU A 344 34.58 -23.32 11.89
N PHE A 345 35.19 -24.51 11.91
CA PHE A 345 35.34 -25.31 13.14
C PHE A 345 34.01 -25.59 13.86
N ILE A 346 32.89 -25.58 13.11
CA ILE A 346 31.59 -26.01 13.59
C ILE A 346 31.57 -27.55 13.48
N PRO A 347 31.30 -28.31 14.54
CA PRO A 347 31.34 -29.78 14.48
C PRO A 347 30.16 -30.35 13.68
N GLN A 348 30.28 -31.59 13.18
CA GLN A 348 29.30 -32.20 12.27
C GLN A 348 27.97 -32.55 12.94
N ASP A 349 27.96 -32.68 14.27
CA ASP A 349 26.80 -32.93 15.13
C ASP A 349 26.18 -31.63 15.71
N HIS A 350 26.64 -30.46 15.26
CA HIS A 350 26.13 -29.17 15.74
C HIS A 350 24.66 -28.96 15.32
N PRO A 351 23.76 -28.50 16.22
CA PRO A 351 22.33 -28.29 15.91
C PRO A 351 22.07 -27.43 14.67
N ALA A 352 22.88 -26.39 14.44
CA ALA A 352 22.77 -25.55 13.23
C ALA A 352 22.90 -26.33 11.90
N ARG A 353 23.43 -27.57 11.90
CA ARG A 353 23.47 -28.47 10.74
C ARG A 353 22.18 -29.27 10.54
N ASP A 354 21.23 -29.20 11.47
CA ASP A 354 19.97 -29.90 11.33
C ASP A 354 19.15 -29.32 10.18
N MET A 355 18.37 -30.18 9.53
CA MET A 355 17.45 -29.80 8.46
C MET A 355 16.35 -28.84 8.95
N GLN A 356 16.17 -28.72 10.26
CA GLN A 356 15.25 -27.77 10.86
C GLN A 356 15.77 -26.33 10.80
N ASP A 357 17.10 -26.12 10.76
CA ASP A 357 17.72 -24.78 10.77
C ASP A 357 18.33 -24.40 9.41
N THR A 358 18.77 -25.39 8.62
CA THR A 358 19.50 -25.17 7.37
C THR A 358 18.77 -25.75 6.16
N PHE A 359 18.68 -24.97 5.08
CA PHE A 359 18.17 -25.43 3.79
C PHE A 359 19.20 -26.29 3.05
N TYR A 360 19.03 -27.61 3.11
CA TYR A 360 19.79 -28.56 2.30
C TYR A 360 19.24 -28.66 0.88
N ILE A 361 20.14 -28.77 -0.09
CA ILE A 361 19.79 -28.83 -1.51
C ILE A 361 19.88 -30.28 -2.01
N ALA A 362 18.74 -30.80 -2.45
CA ALA A 362 18.69 -32.07 -3.17
C ALA A 362 19.24 -31.87 -4.60
N SER A 363 20.51 -32.23 -4.81
CA SER A 363 21.13 -32.24 -6.15
C SER A 363 21.26 -33.67 -6.68
N LYS A 364 20.91 -33.87 -7.96
CA LYS A 364 21.18 -35.13 -8.68
C LYS A 364 22.67 -35.31 -8.98
N ASN A 365 23.41 -34.20 -9.11
CA ASN A 365 24.84 -34.20 -9.36
C ASN A 365 25.57 -34.05 -8.02
N LYS A 366 26.40 -35.04 -7.66
CA LYS A 366 27.32 -34.91 -6.54
C LYS A 366 28.40 -33.89 -6.89
N ILE A 367 28.66 -32.96 -5.98
CA ILE A 367 29.86 -32.14 -6.10
C ILE A 367 31.05 -33.05 -5.90
N THR A 368 32.03 -32.96 -6.79
CA THR A 368 33.33 -33.59 -6.59
C THR A 368 34.30 -32.49 -6.22
N PHE A 369 34.83 -32.54 -5.00
CA PHE A 369 35.90 -31.64 -4.61
C PHE A 369 37.14 -31.90 -5.46
N SER A 370 37.90 -30.84 -5.75
CA SER A 370 39.24 -31.03 -6.27
C SER A 370 40.11 -31.80 -5.26
N LYS A 371 41.18 -32.45 -5.73
CA LYS A 371 42.13 -33.16 -4.85
C LYS A 371 42.69 -32.26 -3.74
N ASP A 372 42.86 -30.98 -4.04
CA ASP A 372 43.36 -29.99 -3.08
C ASP A 372 42.29 -29.62 -2.05
N GLU A 373 41.03 -29.47 -2.45
CA GLU A 373 39.90 -29.23 -1.54
C GLU A 373 39.66 -30.44 -0.62
N GLU A 374 39.70 -31.66 -1.14
CA GLU A 374 39.59 -32.86 -0.30
C GLU A 374 40.68 -32.89 0.77
N LYS A 375 41.92 -32.59 0.38
CA LYS A 375 43.06 -32.54 1.30
C LYS A 375 42.87 -31.45 2.36
N LEU A 376 42.33 -30.29 1.96
CA LEU A 376 42.01 -29.20 2.86
C LEU A 376 40.90 -29.58 3.85
N PHE A 377 39.81 -30.18 3.39
CA PHE A 377 38.73 -30.62 4.28
C PHE A 377 39.14 -31.74 5.22
N LYS A 378 39.94 -32.71 4.76
CA LYS A 378 40.56 -33.72 5.64
C LYS A 378 41.46 -33.07 6.71
N LYS A 379 42.12 -31.95 6.40
CA LYS A 379 42.89 -31.17 7.38
C LYS A 379 41.96 -30.50 8.40
N PHE A 380 40.86 -29.90 7.97
CA PHE A 380 39.83 -29.36 8.88
C PHE A 380 39.25 -30.46 9.78
N GLY A 381 38.88 -31.61 9.23
CA GLY A 381 38.39 -32.76 9.99
C GLY A 381 39.38 -33.28 11.02
N SER A 382 40.67 -33.36 10.65
CA SER A 382 41.74 -33.74 11.59
C SER A 382 41.88 -32.72 12.73
N VAL A 383 41.75 -31.42 12.45
CA VAL A 383 41.75 -30.38 13.48
C VAL A 383 40.51 -30.44 14.37
N GLN A 384 39.33 -30.69 13.81
CA GLN A 384 38.12 -30.90 14.60
C GLN A 384 38.23 -32.10 15.54
N LYS A 385 38.76 -33.22 15.06
CA LYS A 385 38.92 -34.44 15.88
C LYS A 385 40.04 -34.31 16.90
N ASN A 386 41.24 -33.98 16.45
CA ASN A 386 42.47 -34.07 17.27
C ASN A 386 42.91 -32.73 17.87
N GLY A 387 42.41 -31.61 17.34
CA GLY A 387 42.86 -30.27 17.69
C GLY A 387 44.14 -29.86 16.98
N ILE A 388 44.78 -28.84 17.53
CA ILE A 388 46.08 -28.29 17.09
C ILE A 388 47.00 -28.17 18.29
N ARG A 389 48.29 -27.92 18.07
CA ARG A 389 49.23 -27.72 19.19
C ARG A 389 48.72 -26.64 20.16
N GLY A 390 48.44 -27.04 21.39
CA GLY A 390 47.94 -26.19 22.48
C GLY A 390 46.41 -26.17 22.66
N TYR A 391 45.63 -26.73 21.72
CA TYR A 391 44.17 -26.67 21.74
C TYR A 391 43.58 -28.04 21.40
N ARG A 392 42.68 -28.54 22.24
CA ARG A 392 42.02 -29.83 22.02
C ARG A 392 40.93 -29.68 20.95
N GLY A 393 40.78 -30.69 20.11
CA GLY A 393 39.62 -30.82 19.24
C GLY A 393 38.38 -31.28 20.01
N TYR A 394 37.26 -31.41 19.31
CA TYR A 394 36.01 -31.94 19.83
C TYR A 394 36.07 -33.44 20.15
N GLY A 395 37.03 -34.17 19.58
CA GLY A 395 37.17 -35.62 19.80
C GLY A 395 36.11 -36.48 19.07
N VAL A 396 35.28 -35.86 18.24
CA VAL A 396 34.26 -36.55 17.44
C VAL A 396 34.83 -37.03 16.10
N ASP A 397 34.25 -38.10 15.57
CA ASP A 397 34.56 -38.55 14.22
C ASP A 397 34.08 -37.54 13.18
N TRP A 398 34.85 -37.42 12.10
CA TRP A 398 34.58 -36.49 11.01
C TRP A 398 34.55 -37.25 9.71
N HIS A 399 33.54 -37.00 8.88
CA HIS A 399 33.35 -37.68 7.61
C HIS A 399 33.31 -36.71 6.43
N LEU A 400 34.04 -37.02 5.36
CA LEU A 400 34.14 -36.15 4.17
C LEU A 400 32.82 -36.02 3.42
N ASN A 401 32.02 -37.09 3.35
CA ASN A 401 30.70 -37.10 2.71
C ASN A 401 29.75 -36.06 3.31
N GLU A 402 29.87 -35.77 4.61
CA GLU A 402 29.09 -34.74 5.28
C GLU A 402 29.47 -33.35 4.82
N SER A 403 30.74 -33.11 4.45
CA SER A 403 31.24 -31.84 3.89
C SER A 403 30.84 -31.60 2.45
N GLU A 404 30.48 -32.65 1.71
CA GLU A 404 30.06 -32.60 0.30
C GLU A 404 28.58 -32.22 0.14
N LYS A 405 27.80 -32.22 1.23
CA LYS A 405 26.40 -31.83 1.21
C LYS A 405 26.27 -30.37 0.81
N LEU A 406 25.24 -30.09 0.01
CA LEU A 406 24.94 -28.74 -0.46
C LEU A 406 23.89 -28.08 0.41
N VAL A 407 24.13 -26.81 0.71
CA VAL A 407 23.22 -25.96 1.47
C VAL A 407 23.07 -24.60 0.77
N LEU A 408 21.94 -23.95 1.01
CA LEU A 408 21.91 -22.49 0.88
C LEU A 408 22.69 -21.90 2.05
N ARG A 409 23.62 -20.99 1.76
CA ARG A 409 24.51 -20.44 2.80
C ARG A 409 23.70 -19.81 3.95
N THR A 410 24.09 -20.13 5.17
CA THR A 410 23.37 -19.70 6.39
C THR A 410 23.84 -18.35 6.92
N HIS A 411 25.02 -17.92 6.48
CA HIS A 411 25.72 -16.70 6.86
C HIS A 411 26.79 -16.38 5.80
N THR A 412 27.31 -15.15 5.77
CA THR A 412 28.32 -14.71 4.77
C THR A 412 29.76 -15.09 5.10
N THR A 413 30.02 -15.61 6.29
CA THR A 413 31.36 -16.00 6.78
C THR A 413 32.16 -16.98 5.90
N PRO A 414 31.55 -17.90 5.14
CA PRO A 414 32.26 -18.75 4.20
C PRO A 414 32.94 -17.96 3.09
N ASN A 415 32.41 -16.79 2.72
CA ASN A 415 33.03 -15.88 1.76
C ASN A 415 34.38 -15.40 2.29
N THR A 416 34.43 -15.00 3.57
CA THR A 416 35.66 -14.56 4.24
C THR A 416 36.70 -15.67 4.27
N ILE A 417 36.31 -16.90 4.63
CA ILE A 417 37.24 -18.04 4.65
C ILE A 417 37.74 -18.37 3.24
N ARG A 418 36.86 -18.40 2.23
CA ARG A 418 37.25 -18.61 0.84
C ARG A 418 38.20 -17.52 0.35
N TYR A 419 37.91 -16.26 0.63
CA TYR A 419 38.75 -15.15 0.23
C TYR A 419 40.14 -15.26 0.86
N LEU A 420 40.20 -15.45 2.19
CA LEU A 420 41.46 -15.60 2.91
C LEU A 420 42.24 -16.85 2.47
N SER A 421 41.57 -17.94 2.07
CA SER A 421 42.24 -19.12 1.53
C SER A 421 43.06 -18.83 0.27
N LYS A 422 42.60 -17.88 -0.57
CA LYS A 422 43.24 -17.45 -1.81
C LYS A 422 44.26 -16.33 -1.59
N TYR A 423 43.96 -15.39 -0.68
CA TYR A 423 44.72 -14.17 -0.47
C TYR A 423 45.37 -14.07 0.92
N LYS A 424 45.77 -15.21 1.49
CA LYS A 424 46.29 -15.35 2.87
C LYS A 424 47.51 -14.50 3.25
N GLU A 425 48.24 -13.94 2.28
CA GLU A 425 49.41 -13.08 2.53
C GLU A 425 49.06 -11.58 2.49
N ILE A 426 47.84 -11.22 2.10
CA ILE A 426 47.39 -9.83 1.99
C ILE A 426 46.77 -9.44 3.33
N GLU A 427 47.36 -8.47 4.02
CA GLU A 427 46.73 -7.80 5.16
C GLU A 427 45.70 -6.78 4.66
N GLY A 428 44.57 -6.66 5.35
CA GLY A 428 43.53 -5.72 4.95
C GLY A 428 42.19 -5.92 5.64
N GLY A 429 41.31 -4.94 5.42
CA GLY A 429 39.90 -5.02 5.76
C GLY A 429 39.09 -5.55 4.57
N TYR A 430 38.16 -6.44 4.86
CA TYR A 430 37.29 -7.07 3.88
C TYR A 430 35.84 -7.02 4.36
N PHE A 431 34.90 -6.88 3.44
CA PHE A 431 33.49 -6.86 3.82
C PHE A 431 32.60 -7.51 2.77
N SER A 432 31.39 -7.89 3.15
CA SER A 432 30.35 -8.29 2.21
C SER A 432 28.98 -7.90 2.76
N VAL A 433 28.06 -7.54 1.86
CA VAL A 433 26.65 -7.31 2.19
C VAL A 433 25.82 -8.13 1.24
N GLU A 434 25.49 -9.36 1.65
CA GLU A 434 24.85 -10.32 0.75
C GLU A 434 23.75 -11.13 1.42
N LYS A 435 22.87 -11.70 0.58
CA LYS A 435 21.73 -12.51 1.03
C LYS A 435 22.18 -13.85 1.62
N VAL A 436 21.54 -14.25 2.72
CA VAL A 436 21.70 -15.52 3.43
C VAL A 436 20.34 -16.16 3.68
N PHE A 437 20.33 -17.46 3.99
CA PHE A 437 19.12 -18.27 4.07
C PHE A 437 19.10 -19.08 5.36
N ARG A 438 17.99 -19.06 6.08
CA ARG A 438 17.78 -19.86 7.29
C ARG A 438 16.39 -20.46 7.26
N HIS A 439 16.27 -21.72 7.69
CA HIS A 439 14.99 -22.39 7.74
C HIS A 439 14.22 -21.99 9.01
N GLU A 440 14.00 -20.69 9.15
CA GLU A 440 13.22 -20.10 10.23
C GLU A 440 11.77 -19.85 9.78
N SER A 441 10.83 -19.97 10.71
CA SER A 441 9.43 -19.64 10.43
C SER A 441 9.31 -18.14 10.14
N VAL A 442 8.71 -17.80 8.99
CA VAL A 442 8.53 -16.40 8.59
C VAL A 442 7.50 -15.73 9.50
N ASP A 443 7.93 -14.68 10.18
CA ASP A 443 7.08 -13.83 11.00
C ASP A 443 7.41 -12.34 10.75
N TRP A 444 6.91 -11.45 11.60
CA TRP A 444 7.12 -10.01 11.49
C TRP A 444 8.56 -9.55 11.83
N LYS A 445 9.38 -10.43 12.42
CA LYS A 445 10.77 -10.24 12.90
C LYS A 445 11.81 -11.14 12.23
N HIS A 446 11.39 -12.25 11.62
CA HIS A 446 12.25 -13.28 11.06
C HIS A 446 11.81 -13.59 9.63
N LEU A 447 12.78 -13.66 8.72
CA LEU A 447 12.58 -14.01 7.32
C LEU A 447 13.45 -15.23 7.00
N ALA A 448 12.95 -16.08 6.10
CA ALA A 448 13.72 -17.24 5.62
C ALA A 448 14.92 -16.82 4.75
N GLU A 449 14.86 -15.64 4.14
CA GLU A 449 15.96 -15.00 3.43
C GLU A 449 16.11 -13.54 3.85
N PHE A 450 17.34 -13.12 4.10
CA PHE A 450 17.66 -11.76 4.54
C PHE A 450 19.13 -11.45 4.19
N HIS A 451 19.57 -10.20 4.27
CA HIS A 451 20.96 -9.82 3.99
C HIS A 451 21.78 -9.77 5.27
N GLN A 452 22.98 -10.35 5.21
CA GLN A 452 23.96 -10.25 6.27
C GLN A 452 25.05 -9.27 5.83
N ILE A 453 25.33 -8.31 6.71
CA ILE A 453 26.52 -7.48 6.64
C ILE A 453 27.61 -8.21 7.39
N GLU A 454 28.78 -8.34 6.78
CA GLU A 454 29.96 -8.90 7.43
C GLU A 454 31.18 -8.02 7.14
N GLY A 455 31.93 -7.72 8.20
CA GLY A 455 33.25 -7.10 8.13
C GLY A 455 34.30 -8.02 8.75
N ALA A 456 35.47 -8.09 8.15
CA ALA A 456 36.61 -8.86 8.63
C ALA A 456 37.90 -8.07 8.43
N VAL A 457 38.85 -8.20 9.35
CA VAL A 457 40.18 -7.58 9.23
C VAL A 457 41.23 -8.65 9.51
N HIS A 458 42.11 -8.86 8.54
CA HIS A 458 43.27 -9.73 8.63
C HIS A 458 44.52 -8.86 8.80
N SER A 459 45.11 -8.87 9.99
CA SER A 459 46.33 -8.11 10.26
C SER A 459 47.06 -8.63 11.50
N LYS A 460 48.38 -8.46 11.53
CA LYS A 460 49.23 -8.73 12.69
C LYS A 460 48.83 -7.93 13.94
N ASP A 461 48.25 -6.74 13.76
CA ASP A 461 47.89 -5.81 14.84
C ASP A 461 46.44 -6.00 15.33
N THR A 462 45.80 -7.11 14.93
CA THR A 462 44.45 -7.45 15.36
C THR A 462 44.42 -7.80 16.84
N SER A 463 43.58 -7.10 17.59
CA SER A 463 43.33 -7.36 19.01
C SER A 463 41.87 -7.14 19.36
N LEU A 464 41.45 -7.58 20.55
CA LEU A 464 40.11 -7.30 21.05
C LEU A 464 39.87 -5.79 21.18
N ALA A 465 40.90 -5.00 21.51
CA ALA A 465 40.79 -3.54 21.58
C ALA A 465 40.51 -2.93 20.20
N THR A 466 41.20 -3.41 19.17
CA THR A 466 41.00 -2.99 17.77
C THR A 466 39.58 -3.34 17.30
N LEU A 467 39.09 -4.55 17.60
CA LEU A 467 37.72 -4.97 17.29
C LEU A 467 36.68 -4.06 17.95
N LYS A 468 36.84 -3.77 19.25
CA LYS A 468 35.95 -2.85 19.99
C LYS A 468 35.92 -1.46 19.37
N TRP A 469 37.06 -0.97 18.90
CA TRP A 469 37.15 0.32 18.23
C TRP A 469 36.39 0.31 16.90
N PHE A 470 36.61 -0.70 16.05
CA PHE A 470 35.91 -0.83 14.77
C PHE A 470 34.39 -0.93 14.96
N LEU A 471 33.92 -1.73 15.92
CA LEU A 471 32.50 -1.83 16.22
C LEU A 471 31.92 -0.47 16.64
N LYS A 472 32.57 0.23 17.59
CA LYS A 472 32.12 1.56 18.02
C LYS A 472 32.07 2.55 16.85
N TYR A 473 33.10 2.56 16.01
CA TYR A 473 33.16 3.46 14.86
C TYR A 473 32.07 3.13 13.85
N PHE A 474 31.94 1.85 13.46
CA PHE A 474 30.99 1.39 12.46
C PHE A 474 29.54 1.68 12.89
N TYR A 475 29.18 1.33 14.13
CA TYR A 475 27.83 1.59 14.65
C TYR A 475 27.55 3.09 14.84
N ALA A 476 28.56 3.91 15.18
CA ALA A 476 28.40 5.36 15.23
C ALA A 476 28.07 5.97 13.85
N GLN A 477 28.68 5.47 12.76
CA GLN A 477 28.33 5.88 11.40
C GLN A 477 26.87 5.54 11.02
N LEU A 478 26.30 4.51 11.67
CA LEU A 478 24.90 4.13 11.51
C LEU A 478 23.94 4.90 12.44
N GLY A 479 24.45 5.84 13.24
CA GLY A 479 23.67 6.63 14.19
C GLY A 479 23.51 6.00 15.58
N PHE A 480 24.27 4.95 15.91
CA PHE A 480 24.27 4.32 17.23
C PHE A 480 25.52 4.72 18.02
N GLU A 481 25.43 5.80 18.78
CA GLU A 481 26.55 6.33 19.57
C GLU A 481 26.84 5.49 20.83
N ASP A 482 25.82 4.87 21.42
CA ASP A 482 25.93 4.07 22.64
C ASP A 482 25.69 2.58 22.36
N ILE A 483 26.80 1.85 22.15
CA ILE A 483 26.79 0.40 22.02
C ILE A 483 27.39 -0.27 23.25
N ARG A 484 26.77 -1.38 23.68
CA ARG A 484 27.27 -2.24 24.74
C ARG A 484 27.75 -3.56 24.15
N LEU A 485 28.94 -3.97 24.55
CA LEU A 485 29.54 -5.22 24.11
C LEU A 485 29.45 -6.25 25.23
N VAL A 486 28.81 -7.38 24.97
CA VAL A 486 28.58 -8.44 25.95
C VAL A 486 29.26 -9.71 25.48
N PRO A 487 30.03 -10.42 26.33
CA PRO A 487 30.61 -11.71 25.97
C PRO A 487 29.56 -12.70 25.46
N SER A 488 29.88 -13.41 24.39
CA SER A 488 28.99 -14.40 23.77
C SER A 488 29.78 -15.65 23.37
N TYR A 489 29.16 -16.56 22.62
CA TYR A 489 29.80 -17.77 22.11
C TYR A 489 29.50 -17.96 20.62
N TYR A 490 30.56 -18.06 19.82
CA TYR A 490 30.49 -18.56 18.44
C TYR A 490 31.56 -19.62 18.21
N PRO A 491 31.26 -20.78 17.60
CA PRO A 491 32.22 -21.89 17.45
C PRO A 491 33.53 -21.51 16.76
N TYR A 492 33.49 -20.53 15.85
CA TYR A 492 34.64 -20.08 15.05
C TYR A 492 35.41 -18.91 15.67
N THR A 493 34.98 -18.31 16.78
CA THR A 493 35.71 -17.17 17.40
C THR A 493 36.04 -17.38 18.87
N GLU A 494 37.19 -16.84 19.28
CA GLU A 494 37.58 -16.70 20.68
C GLU A 494 38.59 -15.54 20.82
N PRO A 495 38.27 -14.47 21.57
CA PRO A 495 37.01 -14.17 22.25
C PRO A 495 35.86 -13.79 21.30
N SER A 496 34.63 -13.90 21.79
CA SER A 496 33.39 -13.53 21.09
C SER A 496 32.59 -12.48 21.88
N MET A 497 31.90 -11.58 21.19
CA MET A 497 31.04 -10.55 21.80
C MET A 497 29.83 -10.23 20.93
N ASP A 498 28.69 -10.01 21.56
CA ASP A 498 27.50 -9.45 20.92
C ASP A 498 27.45 -7.93 21.09
N VAL A 499 26.91 -7.26 20.08
CA VAL A 499 26.65 -5.83 20.09
C VAL A 499 25.20 -5.58 20.43
N ILE A 500 24.99 -4.92 21.57
CA ILE A 500 23.68 -4.54 22.09
C ILE A 500 23.53 -3.03 22.01
N VAL A 501 22.38 -2.60 21.48
CA VAL A 501 21.98 -1.19 21.40
C VAL A 501 20.67 -0.99 22.15
N LYS A 502 20.55 0.12 22.87
CA LYS A 502 19.32 0.47 23.59
C LYS A 502 18.38 1.27 22.68
N ILE A 503 17.22 0.71 22.39
CA ILE A 503 16.20 1.31 21.51
C ILE A 503 14.89 1.39 22.29
N ASN A 504 14.34 2.60 22.44
CA ASN A 504 13.11 2.84 23.19
C ASN A 504 13.13 2.22 24.61
N GLY A 505 14.29 2.26 25.27
CA GLY A 505 14.49 1.70 26.61
C GLY A 505 14.66 0.18 26.68
N LYS A 506 14.68 -0.52 25.53
CA LYS A 506 14.92 -1.97 25.45
C LYS A 506 16.28 -2.28 24.83
N ASP A 507 16.95 -3.27 25.38
CA ASP A 507 18.20 -3.77 24.82
C ASP A 507 17.90 -4.68 23.62
N VAL A 508 18.53 -4.37 22.48
CA VAL A 508 18.37 -5.08 21.21
C VAL A 508 19.73 -5.53 20.73
N GLU A 509 19.88 -6.83 20.49
CA GLU A 509 21.07 -7.41 19.86
C GLU A 509 21.05 -7.13 18.35
N LEU A 510 22.10 -6.46 17.87
CA LEU A 510 22.25 -6.13 16.45
C LEU A 510 23.17 -7.10 15.71
N GLY A 511 24.17 -7.68 16.37
CA GLY A 511 25.09 -8.58 15.69
C GLY A 511 26.16 -9.17 16.59
N GLY A 512 26.83 -10.17 16.04
CA GLY A 512 27.92 -10.90 16.66
C GLY A 512 29.28 -10.46 16.16
N SER A 513 30.30 -10.63 16.99
CA SER A 513 31.68 -10.32 16.65
C SER A 513 32.67 -11.22 17.39
N GLY A 514 33.89 -11.30 16.89
CA GLY A 514 34.96 -12.02 17.58
C GLY A 514 36.25 -12.08 16.79
N ILE A 515 37.23 -12.77 17.36
CA ILE A 515 38.52 -13.07 16.71
C ILE A 515 38.50 -14.55 16.30
N PHE A 516 38.78 -14.85 15.04
CA PHE A 516 38.76 -16.23 14.56
C PHE A 516 39.74 -17.11 15.36
N ARG A 517 39.24 -18.30 15.70
CA ARG A 517 40.01 -19.32 16.40
C ARG A 517 41.22 -19.77 15.57
N PRO A 518 42.36 -20.08 16.20
CA PRO A 518 43.51 -20.66 15.50
C PRO A 518 43.18 -21.95 14.73
N GLU A 519 42.18 -22.71 15.16
CA GLU A 519 41.65 -23.93 14.55
C GLU A 519 41.02 -23.68 13.18
N VAL A 520 40.51 -22.46 12.94
CA VAL A 520 39.99 -22.00 11.64
C VAL A 520 41.14 -21.58 10.71
N LEU A 521 42.10 -20.82 11.25
CA LEU A 521 43.13 -20.14 10.45
C LEU A 521 44.32 -21.05 10.07
N LYS A 522 44.79 -21.89 10.99
CA LYS A 522 45.98 -22.74 10.77
C LYS A 522 45.81 -23.78 9.65
N PRO A 523 44.62 -24.40 9.44
CA PRO A 523 44.39 -25.24 8.27
C PRO A 523 44.65 -24.53 6.94
N LEU A 524 44.29 -23.26 6.84
CA LEU A 524 44.46 -22.40 5.67
C LEU A 524 45.91 -21.88 5.51
N GLY A 525 46.74 -22.02 6.54
CA GLY A 525 48.09 -21.48 6.57
C GLY A 525 48.14 -19.97 6.77
N ILE A 526 47.07 -19.39 7.31
CA ILE A 526 46.99 -17.97 7.67
C ILE A 526 47.78 -17.76 8.96
N LYS A 527 48.69 -16.78 8.95
CA LYS A 527 49.62 -16.52 10.06
C LYS A 527 49.10 -15.50 11.05
N TYR A 528 48.37 -14.50 10.56
CA TYR A 528 47.93 -13.37 11.38
C TYR A 528 46.50 -13.56 11.87
N PRO A 529 46.17 -12.99 13.04
CA PRO A 529 44.81 -13.00 13.55
C PRO A 529 43.84 -12.31 12.59
N VAL A 530 42.61 -12.80 12.60
CA VAL A 530 41.49 -12.25 11.84
C VAL A 530 40.38 -11.93 12.81
N MET A 531 39.96 -10.68 12.88
CA MET A 531 38.74 -10.29 13.60
C MET A 531 37.60 -10.16 12.60
N ALA A 532 36.39 -10.50 13.03
CA ALA A 532 35.20 -10.39 12.19
C ALA A 532 33.99 -9.97 13.03
N TRP A 533 33.04 -9.34 12.36
CA TRP A 533 31.73 -9.02 12.92
C TRP A 533 30.67 -9.13 11.83
N GLY A 534 29.44 -9.44 12.23
CA GLY A 534 28.33 -9.52 11.32
C GLY A 534 27.00 -9.20 11.96
N MET A 535 26.06 -8.72 11.15
CA MET A 535 24.71 -8.34 11.58
C MET A 535 23.70 -8.54 10.46
N GLY A 536 22.44 -8.77 10.82
CA GLY A 536 21.33 -8.77 9.88
C GLY A 536 20.96 -7.35 9.45
N LEU A 537 20.99 -7.08 8.14
CA LEU A 537 20.62 -5.79 7.56
C LEU A 537 19.17 -5.44 7.84
N GLU A 538 18.28 -6.42 7.78
CA GLU A 538 16.83 -6.24 7.90
C GLU A 538 16.45 -5.74 9.29
N ARG A 539 17.06 -6.31 10.33
CA ARG A 539 16.90 -5.84 11.71
C ARG A 539 17.37 -4.39 11.86
N LEU A 540 18.52 -4.06 11.26
CA LEU A 540 19.03 -2.69 11.21
C LEU A 540 18.06 -1.76 10.46
N ALA A 541 17.50 -2.20 9.33
CA ALA A 541 16.56 -1.44 8.51
C ALA A 541 15.25 -1.13 9.25
N LEU A 542 14.72 -2.06 10.05
CA LEU A 542 13.55 -1.79 10.90
C LEU A 542 13.80 -0.60 11.82
N ILE A 543 14.97 -0.60 12.47
CA ILE A 543 15.33 0.41 13.46
C ILE A 543 15.60 1.74 12.77
N TYR A 544 16.41 1.72 11.72
CA TYR A 544 16.81 2.89 10.96
C TYR A 544 15.61 3.62 10.34
N TYR A 545 14.65 2.86 9.80
CA TYR A 545 13.44 3.42 9.18
C TYR A 545 12.23 3.55 10.11
N GLY A 546 12.32 3.05 11.36
CA GLY A 546 11.20 3.05 12.29
C GLY A 546 10.03 2.17 11.85
N LEU A 547 10.32 1.05 11.19
CA LEU A 547 9.32 0.07 10.73
C LEU A 547 9.01 -0.93 11.85
N ASN A 548 7.77 -1.42 11.87
CA ASN A 548 7.32 -2.41 12.87
C ASN A 548 7.30 -3.85 12.33
N ASP A 549 7.34 -4.04 11.01
CA ASP A 549 7.20 -5.33 10.35
C ASP A 549 8.17 -5.43 9.17
N LEU A 550 9.00 -6.48 9.16
CA LEU A 550 9.99 -6.71 8.10
C LEU A 550 9.36 -6.97 6.75
N ARG A 551 8.17 -7.55 6.71
CA ARG A 551 7.52 -7.98 5.47
C ARG A 551 7.19 -6.79 4.57
N GLN A 552 7.00 -5.60 5.15
CA GLN A 552 6.81 -4.35 4.39
C GLN A 552 8.00 -4.02 3.46
N LEU A 553 9.20 -4.51 3.78
CA LEU A 553 10.38 -4.33 2.92
C LEU A 553 10.41 -5.28 1.72
N TYR A 554 9.56 -6.30 1.69
CA TYR A 554 9.52 -7.33 0.64
C TYR A 554 8.15 -7.43 -0.04
N GLU A 555 7.12 -6.82 0.54
CA GLU A 555 5.83 -6.60 -0.09
C GLU A 555 5.98 -5.68 -1.31
N SER A 556 5.38 -6.07 -2.43
CA SER A 556 5.43 -5.32 -3.69
C SER A 556 4.42 -4.14 -3.69
N ASP A 557 4.38 -3.35 -2.61
CA ASP A 557 3.52 -2.17 -2.52
C ASP A 557 4.19 -0.97 -3.22
N ILE A 558 3.75 -0.71 -4.44
CA ILE A 558 4.25 0.37 -5.29
C ILE A 558 3.89 1.74 -4.70
N ASP A 559 2.73 1.89 -4.06
CA ASP A 559 2.30 3.17 -3.50
C ASP A 559 3.05 3.49 -2.22
N TRP A 560 3.37 2.47 -1.41
CA TRP A 560 4.33 2.62 -0.32
C TRP A 560 5.71 3.04 -0.84
N LEU A 561 6.27 2.34 -1.84
CA LEU A 561 7.57 2.68 -2.43
C LEU A 561 7.64 4.11 -3.01
N ARG A 562 6.56 4.59 -3.61
CA ARG A 562 6.47 5.96 -4.16
C ARG A 562 6.47 7.04 -3.08
N ASN A 563 5.84 6.75 -1.95
CA ASN A 563 5.64 7.70 -0.86
C ASN A 563 6.68 7.58 0.26
N PHE A 564 7.45 6.49 0.28
CA PHE A 564 8.47 6.25 1.28
C PHE A 564 9.57 7.30 1.18
N LYS A 565 9.74 8.07 2.25
CA LYS A 565 10.77 9.11 2.34
C LYS A 565 11.96 8.58 3.11
N ILE A 566 13.06 8.39 2.39
CA ILE A 566 14.36 8.17 3.00
C ILE A 566 14.79 9.50 3.63
N LYS A 567 14.99 9.51 4.96
CA LYS A 567 15.62 10.64 5.63
C LYS A 567 17.11 10.60 5.25
N ILE A 568 17.54 11.58 4.48
CA ILE A 568 18.94 11.81 4.12
C ILE A 568 19.58 12.63 5.23
#